data_AF-A0A8H7G496-F1
#
_entry.id   AF-A0A8H7G496-F1
#
_cell.length_a   1.000
_cell.length_b   1.000
_cell.length_c   1.000
_cell.angle_alpha   90.00
_cell.angle_beta   90.00
_cell.angle_gamma   90.00
#
_symmetry.space_group_name_H-M   'P 1'
#
loop_
_entity.id
_entity.type
_entity.pdbx_description
1 polymer ?
#
loop_
_entity_poly.entity_id
_entity_poly.type
_entity_poly.pdbx_seq_one_letter_code
_entity_poly.pdbx_strand_id
1 'polypeptide(L)'
;MFALKNSVVFSVVASLAVRAAPSLNTRATTTALTTSQIDAYTPYTWYASTGYCESSTTINWSCGADCEANPTFKPVASGGDGDAVQYWFVGYDPTLKTVIVSHQGTDPSEFLPDLTDVDYFLTTLDTTLFPGVSSSIEVHNGFGHAQSL
;
A
#
# COMPACT_ATOMS: atom_id res chain seq x y z
N MET A 1 -31.99 17.54 64.75
CA MET A 1 -32.01 19.00 64.53
C MET A 1 -30.69 19.59 65.02
N PHE A 2 -29.65 19.57 64.19
CA PHE A 2 -28.48 20.44 64.30
C PHE A 2 -27.90 20.56 62.89
N ALA A 3 -27.94 21.77 62.35
CA ALA A 3 -27.46 22.14 61.04
C ALA A 3 -25.93 22.25 61.04
N LEU A 4 -25.28 21.79 59.97
CA LEU A 4 -23.87 22.09 59.71
C LEU A 4 -23.69 22.60 58.27
N LYS A 5 -23.57 23.93 58.21
CA LYS A 5 -22.76 24.79 57.32
C LYS A 5 -22.32 24.29 55.94
N ASN A 6 -22.66 25.12 54.95
CA ASN A 6 -22.00 25.32 53.66
C ASN A 6 -20.51 24.97 53.62
N SER A 7 -20.12 24.24 52.59
CA SER A 7 -18.87 24.51 51.85
C SER A 7 -19.03 24.05 50.41
N VAL A 8 -19.13 25.02 49.50
CA VAL A 8 -18.97 24.83 48.06
C VAL A 8 -17.52 24.42 47.83
N VAL A 9 -17.28 23.15 47.50
CA VAL A 9 -15.95 22.70 47.07
C VAL A 9 -15.89 22.82 45.55
N PHE A 10 -15.29 23.91 45.10
CA PHE A 10 -14.89 24.15 43.72
C PHE A 10 -13.91 23.04 43.30
N SER A 11 -14.37 22.07 42.50
CA SER A 11 -13.47 21.11 41.86
C SER A 11 -12.81 21.83 40.67
N VAL A 12 -11.68 22.49 40.92
CA VAL A 12 -10.76 22.92 39.85
C VAL A 12 -10.17 21.64 39.27
N VAL A 13 -10.75 21.16 38.17
CA VAL A 13 -10.14 20.14 37.33
C VAL A 13 -8.86 20.75 36.78
N ALA A 14 -7.72 20.37 37.37
CA ALA A 14 -6.42 20.71 36.85
C ALA A 14 -6.32 20.08 35.46
N SER A 15 -6.47 20.91 34.43
CA SER A 15 -6.08 20.58 33.06
C SER A 15 -4.58 20.33 33.07
N LEU A 16 -4.19 19.07 33.29
CA LEU A 16 -2.86 18.59 32.96
C LEU A 16 -2.71 18.77 31.45
N ALA A 17 -2.13 19.89 31.04
CA ALA A 17 -1.64 20.07 29.69
C ALA A 17 -0.53 19.04 29.47
N VAL A 18 -0.90 17.87 28.96
CA VAL A 18 0.06 16.89 28.45
C VAL A 18 0.77 17.57 27.29
N ARG A 19 1.95 18.12 27.57
CA ARG A 19 2.87 18.56 26.54
C ARG A 19 3.52 17.32 25.93
N ALA A 20 2.81 16.66 25.03
CA ALA A 20 3.41 15.75 24.08
C ALA A 20 4.23 16.60 23.09
N ALA A 21 5.42 17.04 23.52
CA ALA A 21 6.41 17.57 22.61
C ALA A 21 7.12 16.35 21.99
N PRO A 22 6.86 16.00 20.72
CA PRO A 22 7.56 14.89 20.09
C PRO A 22 9.06 15.16 20.13
N SER A 23 9.84 14.13 20.47
CA SER A 23 11.29 14.19 20.32
C SER A 23 11.61 14.35 18.84
N LEU A 24 12.18 15.51 18.47
CA LEU A 24 12.66 15.72 17.11
C LEU A 24 13.90 14.85 16.92
N ASN A 25 13.74 13.73 16.21
CA ASN A 25 14.87 12.93 15.76
C ASN A 25 15.56 13.64 14.60
N THR A 26 16.89 13.70 14.62
CA THR A 26 17.65 14.20 13.47
C THR A 26 17.28 13.36 12.26
N ARG A 27 16.89 14.02 11.16
CA ARG A 27 16.58 13.33 9.91
C ARG A 27 17.81 12.51 9.51
N ALA A 28 17.59 11.23 9.20
CA ALA A 28 18.64 10.37 8.69
C ALA A 28 19.31 11.02 7.46
N THR A 29 20.63 10.95 7.38
CA THR A 29 21.37 11.42 6.22
C THR A 29 20.96 10.61 4.99
N THR A 30 20.56 11.29 3.91
CA THR A 30 20.22 10.65 2.63
C THR A 30 21.42 10.68 1.69
N THR A 31 21.56 9.64 0.87
CA THR A 31 22.55 9.61 -0.22
C THR A 31 21.86 9.96 -1.52
N ALA A 32 22.37 10.95 -2.25
CA ALA A 32 21.84 11.28 -3.57
C ALA A 32 22.17 10.17 -4.57
N LEU A 33 21.16 9.75 -5.35
CA LEU A 33 21.34 8.80 -6.44
C LEU A 33 21.85 9.53 -7.69
N THR A 34 22.64 8.82 -8.49
CA THR A 34 23.03 9.26 -9.84
C THR A 34 21.86 9.10 -10.81
N THR A 35 21.88 9.83 -11.93
CA THR A 35 20.86 9.72 -12.98
C THR A 35 20.74 8.28 -13.50
N SER A 36 21.86 7.58 -13.72
CA SER A 36 21.82 6.19 -14.21
C SER A 36 21.18 5.21 -13.22
N GLN A 37 21.31 5.45 -11.92
CA GLN A 37 20.61 4.66 -10.90
C GLN A 37 19.10 4.91 -10.93
N ILE A 38 18.67 6.12 -11.23
CA ILE A 38 17.26 6.48 -11.37
C ILE A 38 16.69 5.88 -12.66
N ASP A 39 17.41 6.05 -13.78
CA ASP A 39 17.00 5.55 -15.10
C ASP A 39 16.83 4.02 -15.13
N ALA A 40 17.61 3.30 -14.32
CA ALA A 40 17.47 1.86 -14.17
C ALA A 40 16.09 1.43 -13.62
N TYR A 41 15.37 2.31 -12.92
CA TYR A 41 14.01 2.04 -12.42
C TYR A 41 12.91 2.42 -13.42
N THR A 42 13.20 3.22 -14.45
CA THR A 42 12.20 3.73 -15.39
C THR A 42 11.33 2.64 -16.04
N PRO A 43 11.85 1.49 -16.50
CA PRO A 43 11.01 0.42 -17.03
C PRO A 43 9.97 -0.08 -16.00
N TYR A 44 10.39 -0.21 -14.74
CA TYR A 44 9.53 -0.68 -13.65
C TYR A 44 8.46 0.35 -13.26
N THR A 45 8.77 1.65 -13.35
CA THR A 45 7.74 2.68 -13.13
C THR A 45 6.67 2.66 -14.20
N TRP A 46 7.03 2.37 -15.46
CA TRP A 46 6.05 2.17 -16.54
C TRP A 46 5.21 0.90 -16.32
N TYR A 47 5.80 -0.19 -15.84
CA TYR A 47 5.03 -1.38 -15.47
C TYR A 47 4.05 -1.13 -14.31
N ALA A 48 4.44 -0.32 -13.32
CA ALA A 48 3.55 0.09 -12.24
C ALA A 48 2.41 0.97 -12.78
N SER A 49 2.71 1.93 -13.67
CA SER A 49 1.71 2.77 -14.34
C SER A 49 0.72 1.94 -15.17
N THR A 50 1.24 0.98 -15.95
CA THR A 50 0.44 0.02 -16.74
C THR A 50 -0.50 -0.82 -15.85
N GLY A 51 -0.18 -0.97 -14.56
CA GLY A 51 -1.03 -1.67 -13.58
C GLY A 51 -2.40 -1.04 -13.41
N TYR A 52 -2.60 0.21 -13.83
CA TYR A 52 -3.90 0.90 -13.80
C TYR A 52 -4.73 0.74 -15.07
N CYS A 53 -4.19 0.08 -16.11
CA CYS A 53 -4.92 -0.16 -17.34
C CYS A 53 -5.83 -1.39 -17.22
N GLU A 54 -6.98 -1.37 -17.92
CA GLU A 54 -7.90 -2.51 -17.95
C GLU A 54 -7.19 -3.81 -18.35
N SER A 55 -7.57 -4.91 -17.70
CA SER A 55 -7.01 -6.25 -17.97
C SER A 55 -7.15 -6.68 -19.43
N SER A 56 -8.22 -6.24 -20.10
CA SER A 56 -8.49 -6.44 -21.52
C SER A 56 -7.39 -5.85 -22.43
N THR A 57 -6.75 -4.77 -22.00
CA THR A 57 -5.71 -4.05 -22.75
C THR A 57 -4.31 -4.50 -22.37
N THR A 58 -4.07 -4.86 -21.11
CA THR A 58 -2.76 -5.31 -20.64
C THR A 58 -2.44 -6.73 -21.11
N ILE A 59 -3.42 -7.63 -21.26
CA ILE A 59 -3.17 -8.95 -21.87
C ILE A 59 -2.76 -8.85 -23.35
N ASN A 60 -3.27 -7.84 -24.06
CA ASN A 60 -2.95 -7.56 -25.46
C ASN A 60 -1.78 -6.59 -25.63
N TRP A 61 -1.27 -6.05 -24.52
CA TRP A 61 -0.23 -5.02 -24.47
C TRP A 61 -0.53 -3.78 -25.34
N SER A 62 -1.74 -3.25 -25.23
CA SER A 62 -2.29 -2.23 -26.14
C SER A 62 -2.79 -0.96 -25.43
N CYS A 63 -2.26 -0.67 -24.25
CA CYS A 63 -2.71 0.40 -23.35
C CYS A 63 -2.10 1.79 -23.62
N GLY A 64 -1.74 2.08 -24.86
CA GLY A 64 -1.14 3.35 -25.24
C GLY A 64 0.26 3.56 -24.65
N ALA A 65 0.53 4.78 -24.18
CA ALA A 65 1.88 5.22 -23.79
C ALA A 65 2.55 4.30 -22.75
N ASP A 66 1.78 3.74 -21.80
CA ASP A 66 2.31 2.85 -20.77
C ASP A 66 2.85 1.54 -21.37
N CYS A 67 2.10 0.92 -22.28
CA CYS A 67 2.52 -0.29 -22.98
C CYS A 67 3.62 -0.01 -24.02
N GLU A 68 3.54 1.14 -24.70
CA GLU A 68 4.53 1.61 -25.68
C GLU A 68 5.90 1.91 -25.03
N ALA A 69 5.93 2.24 -23.74
CA ALA A 69 7.17 2.46 -23.00
C ALA A 69 7.99 1.18 -22.77
N ASN A 70 7.34 0.02 -22.75
CA ASN A 70 7.97 -1.30 -22.60
C ASN A 70 7.49 -2.26 -23.72
N PRO A 71 7.78 -1.97 -25.00
CA PRO A 71 7.11 -2.60 -26.14
C PRO A 71 7.49 -4.07 -26.35
N THR A 72 8.54 -4.55 -25.68
CA THR A 72 9.01 -5.93 -25.78
C THR A 72 8.36 -6.88 -24.79
N PHE A 73 7.57 -6.37 -23.85
CA PHE A 73 6.91 -7.17 -22.84
C PHE A 73 5.97 -8.19 -23.48
N LYS A 74 5.91 -9.38 -22.87
CA LYS A 74 5.05 -10.47 -23.30
C LYS A 74 4.11 -10.85 -22.17
N PRO A 75 2.88 -10.30 -22.14
CA PRO A 75 1.88 -10.72 -21.18
C PRO A 75 1.60 -12.22 -21.30
N VAL A 76 1.39 -12.86 -20.15
CA VAL A 76 1.01 -14.27 -20.02
C VAL A 76 -0.36 -14.38 -19.35
N ALA A 77 -0.65 -13.50 -18.39
CA ALA A 77 -1.94 -13.42 -17.72
C ALA A 77 -2.23 -11.98 -17.33
N SER A 78 -3.51 -11.63 -17.27
CA SER A 78 -4.01 -10.37 -16.75
C SER A 78 -5.41 -10.56 -16.18
N GLY A 79 -5.77 -9.78 -15.17
CA GLY A 79 -7.05 -9.89 -14.48
C GLY A 79 -7.36 -8.69 -13.60
N GLY A 80 -8.40 -8.83 -12.78
CA GLY A 80 -8.98 -7.75 -11.99
C GLY A 80 -9.98 -6.91 -12.77
N ASP A 81 -10.78 -6.17 -12.01
CA ASP A 81 -11.78 -5.20 -12.45
C ASP A 81 -11.48 -3.77 -11.97
N GLY A 82 -10.42 -3.61 -11.17
CA GLY A 82 -10.00 -2.32 -10.61
C GLY A 82 -10.88 -1.81 -9.46
N ASP A 83 -11.79 -2.64 -8.95
CA ASP A 83 -12.68 -2.33 -7.84
C ASP A 83 -12.61 -3.44 -6.78
N ALA A 84 -13.35 -4.55 -6.98
CA ALA A 84 -13.33 -5.68 -6.04
C ALA A 84 -12.01 -6.45 -6.08
N VAL A 85 -11.38 -6.50 -7.26
CA VAL A 85 -10.05 -7.06 -7.46
C VAL A 85 -9.23 -6.06 -8.27
N GLN A 86 -8.20 -5.50 -7.64
CA GLN A 86 -7.23 -4.63 -8.29
C GLN A 86 -6.73 -5.25 -9.60
N TYR A 87 -6.57 -4.43 -10.65
CA TYR A 87 -5.97 -4.91 -11.89
C TYR A 87 -4.59 -5.50 -11.63
N TRP A 88 -4.27 -6.58 -12.33
CA TRP A 88 -2.96 -7.19 -12.24
C TRP A 88 -2.59 -7.82 -13.57
N PHE A 89 -1.29 -7.93 -13.83
CA PHE A 89 -0.78 -8.69 -14.96
C PHE A 89 0.57 -9.34 -14.66
N VAL A 90 0.84 -10.43 -15.37
CA VAL A 90 2.09 -11.18 -15.31
C VAL A 90 2.60 -11.43 -16.72
N GLY A 91 3.91 -11.31 -16.91
CA GLY A 91 4.54 -11.61 -18.19
C GLY A 91 6.06 -11.56 -18.12
N TYR A 92 6.71 -11.75 -19.27
CA TYR A 92 8.17 -11.74 -19.37
C TYR A 92 8.66 -10.58 -20.23
N ASP A 93 9.63 -9.83 -19.70
CA ASP A 93 10.36 -8.82 -20.47
C ASP A 93 11.71 -9.41 -20.95
N PRO A 94 11.90 -9.62 -22.27
CA PRO A 94 13.16 -10.14 -22.81
C PRO A 94 14.31 -9.12 -22.77
N THR A 95 14.02 -7.82 -22.70
CA THR A 95 15.02 -6.75 -22.59
C THR A 95 15.61 -6.74 -21.18
N LEU A 96 14.75 -6.79 -20.16
CA LEU A 96 15.17 -6.84 -18.75
C LEU A 96 15.60 -8.24 -18.31
N LYS A 97 15.15 -9.27 -19.03
CA LYS A 97 15.31 -10.70 -18.68
C LYS A 97 14.64 -11.04 -17.35
N THR A 98 13.44 -10.51 -17.14
CA THR A 98 12.75 -10.55 -15.86
C THR A 98 11.28 -10.92 -16.06
N VAL A 99 10.74 -11.73 -15.14
CA VAL A 99 9.29 -11.90 -15.00
C VAL A 99 8.75 -10.70 -14.24
N ILE A 100 7.81 -10.00 -14.83
CA ILE A 100 7.16 -8.84 -14.23
C ILE A 100 5.80 -9.30 -13.70
N VAL A 101 5.53 -8.94 -12.44
CA VAL A 101 4.23 -9.04 -11.80
C VAL A 101 3.87 -7.63 -11.37
N SER A 102 2.75 -7.11 -11.88
CA SER A 102 2.24 -5.79 -11.53
C SER A 102 0.85 -5.92 -10.93
N HIS A 103 0.62 -5.19 -9.84
CA HIS A 103 -0.68 -5.05 -9.19
C HIS A 103 -1.00 -3.56 -9.14
N GLN A 104 -2.23 -3.19 -9.50
CA GLN A 104 -2.75 -1.84 -9.36
C GLN A 104 -2.68 -1.42 -7.90
N GLY A 105 -2.16 -0.21 -7.64
CA GLY A 105 -2.30 0.40 -6.33
C GLY A 105 -3.74 0.83 -6.05
N THR A 106 -4.02 1.28 -4.83
CA THR A 106 -5.29 1.92 -4.48
C THR A 106 -5.60 3.04 -5.48
N ASP A 107 -6.80 3.01 -6.06
CA ASP A 107 -7.38 4.16 -6.73
C ASP A 107 -8.13 4.99 -5.67
N PRO A 108 -7.65 6.19 -5.29
CA PRO A 108 -8.24 6.99 -4.23
C PRO A 108 -9.59 7.63 -4.62
N SER A 109 -10.07 7.39 -5.86
CA SER A 109 -11.40 7.79 -6.30
C SER A 109 -12.45 6.69 -6.10
N GLU A 110 -12.04 5.47 -5.75
CA GLU A 110 -12.91 4.33 -5.49
C GLU A 110 -13.07 4.08 -3.99
N PHE A 111 -14.32 3.87 -3.55
CA PHE A 111 -14.69 3.81 -2.13
C PHE A 111 -14.23 2.51 -1.43
N LEU A 112 -14.10 1.40 -2.16
CA LEU A 112 -13.75 0.09 -1.60
C LEU A 112 -12.23 -0.09 -1.37
N PRO A 113 -11.34 0.38 -2.24
CA PRO A 113 -9.92 0.48 -1.95
C PRO A 113 -9.62 1.32 -0.69
N ASP A 114 -10.34 2.42 -0.47
CA ASP A 114 -10.23 3.24 0.75
C ASP A 114 -10.70 2.49 2.01
N LEU A 115 -11.75 1.66 1.91
CA LEU A 115 -12.24 0.86 3.04
C LEU A 115 -11.25 -0.25 3.42
N THR A 116 -10.51 -0.78 2.43
CA THR A 116 -9.41 -1.74 2.66
C THR A 116 -8.27 -1.09 3.46
N ASP A 117 -8.03 0.22 3.29
CA ASP A 117 -7.10 1.01 4.10
C ASP A 117 -7.66 1.36 5.49
N VAL A 118 -8.99 1.39 5.68
CA VAL A 118 -9.64 1.64 6.97
C VAL A 118 -9.76 0.38 7.82
N ASP A 119 -9.68 -0.81 7.24
CA ASP A 119 -9.56 -2.06 7.98
C ASP A 119 -8.09 -2.28 8.36
N TYR A 120 -7.64 -1.66 9.45
CA TYR A 120 -6.23 -1.57 9.86
C TYR A 120 -5.80 -2.59 10.91
N PHE A 121 -6.62 -3.60 11.19
CA PHE A 121 -6.28 -4.59 12.20
C PHE A 121 -5.06 -5.41 11.75
N LEU A 122 -4.19 -5.67 12.72
CA LEU A 122 -3.09 -6.59 12.52
C LEU A 122 -3.64 -8.02 12.53
N THR A 123 -3.28 -8.80 11.51
CA THR A 123 -3.61 -10.22 11.39
C THR A 123 -2.37 -11.02 11.04
N THR A 124 -2.35 -12.29 11.42
CA THR A 124 -1.29 -13.22 11.02
C THR A 124 -1.39 -13.55 9.53
N LEU A 125 -0.25 -13.81 8.90
CA LEU A 125 -0.20 -14.32 7.52
C LEU A 125 -0.83 -15.72 7.40
N ASP A 126 -1.42 -16.02 6.24
CA ASP A 126 -1.95 -17.35 5.95
C ASP A 126 -0.79 -18.38 5.94
N THR A 127 -0.89 -19.39 6.79
CA THR A 127 0.18 -20.38 6.99
C THR A 127 0.36 -21.34 5.81
N THR A 128 -0.62 -21.42 4.91
CA THR A 128 -0.55 -22.20 3.66
C THR A 128 0.27 -21.46 2.62
N LEU A 129 0.09 -20.14 2.52
CA LEU A 129 0.86 -19.27 1.60
C LEU A 129 2.26 -18.94 2.14
N PHE A 130 2.39 -18.76 3.46
CA PHE A 130 3.63 -18.36 4.13
C PHE A 130 4.06 -19.38 5.20
N PRO A 131 4.41 -20.62 4.80
CA PRO A 131 4.75 -21.67 5.74
C PRO A 131 6.01 -21.30 6.56
N GLY A 132 5.92 -21.48 7.88
CA GLY A 132 7.05 -21.28 8.80
C GLY A 132 7.25 -19.85 9.29
N VAL A 133 6.41 -18.90 8.88
CA VAL A 133 6.42 -17.54 9.45
C VAL A 133 5.83 -17.56 10.86
N SER A 134 6.48 -16.89 11.80
CA SER A 134 6.01 -16.76 13.19
C SER A 134 4.68 -16.01 13.24
N SER A 135 3.75 -16.44 14.10
CA SER A 135 2.51 -15.72 14.39
C SER A 135 2.72 -14.37 15.06
N SER A 136 3.93 -14.08 15.53
CA SER A 136 4.31 -12.74 16.01
C SER A 136 4.53 -11.73 14.88
N ILE A 137 4.55 -12.17 13.62
CA ILE A 137 4.59 -11.31 12.44
C ILE A 137 3.16 -11.10 11.97
N GLU A 138 2.71 -9.86 12.04
CA GLU A 138 1.36 -9.47 11.65
C GLU A 138 1.41 -8.45 10.51
N VAL A 139 0.40 -8.49 9.66
CA VAL A 139 0.19 -7.58 8.53
C VAL A 139 -1.16 -6.90 8.64
N HIS A 140 -1.32 -5.80 7.92
CA HIS A 140 -2.61 -5.16 7.72
C HIS A 140 -3.59 -6.17 7.11
N ASN A 141 -4.73 -6.41 7.74
CA ASN A 141 -5.70 -7.40 7.27
C ASN A 141 -6.25 -7.08 5.87
N GLY A 142 -6.50 -5.79 5.56
CA GLY A 142 -6.86 -5.37 4.20
C GLY A 142 -5.87 -5.82 3.12
N PHE A 143 -4.58 -5.46 3.26
CA PHE A 143 -3.54 -5.87 2.30
C PHE A 143 -3.28 -7.38 2.32
N GLY A 144 -3.35 -8.02 3.50
CA GLY A 144 -3.22 -9.47 3.62
C GLY A 144 -4.31 -10.20 2.83
N HIS A 145 -5.56 -9.71 2.90
CA HIS A 145 -6.67 -10.26 2.13
C HIS A 145 -6.48 -10.04 0.63
N ALA A 146 -6.21 -8.80 0.20
CA ALA A 146 -6.08 -8.46 -1.21
C ALA A 146 -4.98 -9.26 -1.94
N GLN A 147 -3.92 -9.68 -1.23
CA GLN A 147 -2.80 -10.46 -1.77
C GLN A 147 -2.94 -11.98 -1.58
N SER A 148 -4.09 -12.44 -1.09
CA SER A 148 -4.39 -13.87 -0.86
C SER A 148 -5.46 -14.44 -1.79
N LEU A 149 -6.08 -13.60 -2.61
CA LEU A 149 -7.13 -13.92 -3.59
C LEU A 149 -6.51 -14.24 -4.96
#